data_AF-A0A6A3BET9-F1
#
_entry.id   AF-A0A6A3BET9-F1
#
_cell.length_a   1.000
_cell.length_b   1.000
_cell.length_c   1.000
_cell.angle_alpha   90.00
_cell.angle_beta   90.00
_cell.angle_gamma   90.00
#
_symmetry.space_group_name_H-M   'P 1'
#
loop_
_entity.id
_entity.type
_entity.pdbx_description
1 polymer ?
#
loop_
_entity_poly.entity_id
_entity_poly.type
_entity_poly.pdbx_seq_one_letter_code
_entity_poly.pdbx_strand_id
1 'polypeptide(L)'
;MQTAPWLGLLPGADGKILHSQNGGDSPVVNLFKSATSAIVSNPKCPNPTSFYTMSKQAEAADLLYKANLNTGSVLEYALAFTSAALDKYCSKWSAAPKTGFIDITTSKDFYRIYSGLQIGYLEQSVQLQPNNHDMLGDSVAWGGCTIIYLLGQQLHFELFDFSYQILNVGEVEAASITQTHKSPHSGQGWDFLLEPMKKARRLNNHVFSMLKARCPLEDKTACAIKQSGAPLPRIKFENTVSAFETLPQKGT
;
A
#
# COMPACT_ATOMS: atom_id res chain seq x y z
N MET A 1 4.95 14.01 21.15
CA MET A 1 5.78 15.20 21.50
C MET A 1 5.86 15.44 23.00
N GLN A 2 4.77 15.40 23.76
CA GLN A 2 4.78 15.71 25.20
C GLN A 2 5.70 14.81 26.05
N THR A 3 5.87 13.54 25.65
CA THR A 3 6.76 12.58 26.32
C THR A 3 8.22 12.67 25.86
N ALA A 4 8.50 13.37 24.76
CA ALA A 4 9.83 13.38 24.13
C ALA A 4 10.94 13.89 25.06
N PRO A 5 10.77 15.00 25.81
CA PRO A 5 11.81 15.46 26.75
C PRO A 5 12.11 14.46 27.87
N TRP A 6 11.08 13.77 28.38
CA TRP A 6 11.20 12.78 29.44
C TRP A 6 11.95 11.52 29.00
N LEU A 7 11.85 11.19 27.72
CA LEU A 7 12.57 10.09 27.07
C LEU A 7 13.98 10.52 26.60
N GLY A 8 14.34 11.79 26.77
CA GLY A 8 15.61 12.33 26.34
C GLY A 8 15.72 12.50 24.82
N LEU A 9 14.59 12.66 24.13
CA LEU A 9 14.51 12.88 22.69
C LEU A 9 14.53 14.39 22.39
N LEU A 10 15.43 14.79 21.51
CA LEU A 10 15.60 16.16 21.07
C LEU A 10 15.39 16.25 19.55
N PRO A 11 14.78 17.34 19.04
CA PRO A 11 14.71 17.56 17.61
C PRO A 11 16.10 17.81 17.04
N GLY A 12 16.51 17.01 16.06
CA GLY A 12 17.73 17.21 15.27
C GLY A 12 17.47 17.97 13.97
N ALA A 13 18.55 18.26 13.24
CA ALA A 13 18.45 18.80 11.89
C ALA A 13 17.73 17.80 10.96
N ASP A 14 16.94 18.33 10.03
CA ASP A 14 16.18 17.56 9.01
C ASP A 14 15.20 16.52 9.57
N GLY A 15 14.63 16.77 10.76
CA GLY A 15 13.61 15.89 11.36
C GLY A 15 14.15 14.60 11.99
N LYS A 16 15.48 14.45 12.09
CA LYS A 16 16.10 13.33 12.82
C LYS A 16 15.87 13.50 14.32
N ILE A 17 15.61 12.39 15.01
CA ILE A 17 15.51 12.39 16.48
C ILE A 17 16.92 12.21 17.06
N LEU A 18 17.37 13.15 17.89
CA LEU A 18 18.61 13.06 18.64
C LEU A 18 18.33 12.56 20.05
N HIS A 19 19.23 11.72 20.58
CA HIS A 19 19.18 11.32 21.99
C HIS A 19 20.12 12.21 22.81
N SER A 20 19.59 12.80 23.89
CA SER A 20 20.33 13.69 24.80
C SER A 20 21.50 12.99 25.51
N GLN A 21 21.48 11.66 25.62
CA GLN A 21 22.56 10.84 26.15
C GLN A 21 22.77 9.63 25.26
N ASN A 22 23.95 9.49 24.65
CA ASN A 22 24.31 8.29 23.89
C ASN A 22 24.45 7.10 24.86
N GLY A 23 23.46 6.21 24.85
CA GLY A 23 23.50 4.94 25.58
C GLY A 23 23.14 4.98 27.08
N GLY A 24 22.64 6.12 27.58
CA GLY A 24 22.22 6.28 28.98
C GLY A 24 20.72 6.02 29.22
N ASP A 25 20.36 5.81 30.49
CA ASP A 25 18.97 5.85 30.96
C ASP A 25 18.30 7.17 30.56
N SER A 26 16.99 7.15 30.29
CA SER A 26 16.27 8.40 29.98
C SER A 26 16.20 9.34 31.18
N PRO A 27 15.95 10.64 30.98
CA PRO A 27 15.76 11.61 32.06
C PRO A 27 14.74 11.15 33.12
N VAL A 28 13.63 10.53 32.70
CA VAL A 28 12.62 10.01 33.65
C VAL A 28 13.15 8.83 34.47
N VAL A 29 13.90 7.90 33.85
CA VAL A 29 14.49 6.76 34.57
C VAL A 29 15.57 7.24 35.53
N ASN A 30 16.45 8.15 35.09
CA ASN A 30 17.49 8.74 35.92
C ASN A 30 16.90 9.48 37.13
N LEU A 31 15.81 10.23 36.94
CA LEU A 31 15.12 10.94 38.02
C LEU A 31 14.63 9.97 39.10
N PHE A 32 13.91 8.91 38.72
CA PHE A 32 13.36 7.96 39.69
C PHE A 32 14.43 7.05 40.33
N LYS A 33 15.48 6.68 39.60
CA LYS A 33 16.65 6.01 40.19
C LYS A 33 17.33 6.88 41.23
N SER A 34 17.61 8.14 40.88
CA SER A 34 18.25 9.09 41.79
C SER A 34 17.40 9.37 43.04
N ALA A 35 16.09 9.57 42.87
CA ALA A 35 15.16 9.77 43.98
C ALA A 35 15.10 8.54 44.89
N THR A 36 15.10 7.33 44.32
CA THR A 36 15.13 6.08 45.08
C THR A 36 16.42 5.95 45.88
N SER A 37 17.58 6.17 45.26
CA SER A 37 18.88 6.15 45.95
C SER A 37 18.92 7.16 47.12
N ALA A 38 18.40 8.37 46.91
CA ALA A 38 18.34 9.39 47.97
C ALA A 38 17.47 8.96 49.15
N ILE A 39 16.28 8.38 48.89
CA ILE A 39 15.36 7.92 49.94
C ILE A 39 15.92 6.70 50.70
N VAL A 40 16.55 5.76 50.00
CA VAL A 40 17.17 4.58 50.61
C VAL A 40 18.33 4.98 51.52
N SER A 41 19.08 6.02 51.16
CA SER A 41 20.16 6.56 51.99
C SER A 41 19.68 7.39 53.19
N ASN A 42 18.38 7.72 53.26
CA ASN A 42 17.84 8.60 54.30
C ASN A 42 17.46 7.80 55.56
N PRO A 43 18.13 8.01 56.70
CA PRO A 43 17.85 7.28 57.95
C PRO A 43 16.47 7.58 58.55
N LYS A 44 15.78 8.63 58.08
CA LYS A 44 14.42 8.98 58.51
C LYS A 44 13.32 8.30 57.68
N CYS A 45 13.67 7.56 56.63
CA CYS A 45 12.68 6.86 55.81
C CYS A 45 12.31 5.52 56.47
N PRO A 46 11.05 5.32 56.90
CA PRO A 46 10.64 4.07 57.53
C PRO A 46 10.46 2.93 56.53
N ASN A 47 10.14 3.23 55.26
CA ASN A 47 9.96 2.22 54.21
C ASN A 47 10.16 2.81 52.79
N PRO A 48 11.21 2.41 52.05
CA PRO A 48 11.49 2.91 50.70
C PRO A 48 10.74 2.15 49.57
N THR A 49 9.88 1.17 49.89
CA THR A 49 9.29 0.23 48.91
C THR A 49 8.54 0.93 47.76
N SER A 50 7.80 2.01 48.04
CA SER A 50 7.07 2.76 47.01
C SER A 50 8.02 3.38 45.97
N PHE A 51 9.17 3.90 46.40
CA PHE A 51 10.18 4.48 45.51
C PHE A 51 10.83 3.42 44.62
N TYR A 52 11.12 2.23 45.16
CA TYR A 52 11.58 1.10 44.34
C TYR A 52 10.57 0.71 43.26
N THR A 53 9.28 0.61 43.62
CA THR A 53 8.21 0.33 42.66
C THR A 53 8.12 1.41 41.58
N MET A 54 8.17 2.69 41.97
CA MET A 54 8.14 3.81 41.02
C MET A 54 9.36 3.81 40.09
N SER A 55 10.55 3.51 40.59
CA SER A 55 11.76 3.38 39.77
C SER A 55 11.63 2.25 38.74
N LYS A 56 11.06 1.11 39.13
CA LYS A 56 10.81 0.00 38.20
C LYS A 56 9.71 0.32 37.18
N GLN A 57 8.67 1.02 37.60
CA GLN A 57 7.62 1.50 36.69
C GLN A 57 8.16 2.52 35.69
N ALA A 58 9.09 3.38 36.09
CA ALA A 58 9.75 4.33 35.19
C ALA A 58 10.57 3.62 34.10
N GLU A 59 11.33 2.56 34.47
CA GLU A 59 12.04 1.71 33.49
C GLU A 59 11.07 1.05 32.51
N ALA A 60 9.96 0.49 32.99
CA ALA A 60 8.95 -0.16 32.15
C ALA A 60 8.25 0.85 31.21
N ALA A 61 7.89 2.02 31.73
CA ALA A 61 7.29 3.08 30.93
C ALA A 61 8.25 3.60 29.84
N ASP A 62 9.53 3.79 30.18
CA ASP A 62 10.56 4.21 29.22
C ASP A 62 10.67 3.24 28.04
N LEU A 63 10.72 1.93 28.32
CA LEU A 63 10.73 0.89 27.29
C LEU A 63 9.48 0.92 26.41
N LEU A 64 8.28 1.01 27.01
CA LEU A 64 7.02 1.01 26.28
C LEU A 64 6.91 2.22 25.33
N TYR A 65 7.27 3.41 25.82
CA TYR A 65 7.19 4.61 25.00
C TYR A 65 8.27 4.67 23.92
N LYS A 66 9.48 4.15 24.17
CA LYS A 66 10.52 4.05 23.14
C LYS A 66 10.19 3.00 22.08
N ALA A 67 9.60 1.87 22.45
CA ALA A 67 9.19 0.83 21.49
C ALA A 67 8.16 1.34 20.48
N ASN A 68 7.25 2.23 20.90
CA ASN A 68 6.26 2.86 20.02
C ASN A 68 6.85 3.82 18.97
N LEU A 69 8.14 4.20 19.05
CA LEU A 69 8.78 5.05 18.06
C LEU A 69 9.20 4.28 16.80
N ASN A 70 9.38 2.96 16.91
CA ASN A 70 9.87 2.07 15.85
C ASN A 70 8.80 1.08 15.38
N THR A 71 7.52 1.37 15.61
CA THR A 71 6.43 0.48 15.17
C THR A 71 6.27 0.56 13.66
N GLY A 72 6.37 -0.61 13.00
CA GLY A 72 6.11 -0.74 11.58
C GLY A 72 4.65 -0.39 11.24
N SER A 73 4.40 -0.08 9.96
CA SER A 73 3.05 0.26 9.50
C SER A 73 2.14 -0.97 9.53
N VAL A 74 0.99 -0.86 10.19
CA VAL A 74 -0.06 -1.91 10.15
C VAL A 74 -0.52 -2.17 8.71
N LEU A 75 -0.50 -1.14 7.86
CA LEU A 75 -0.84 -1.26 6.44
C LEU A 75 0.18 -2.13 5.68
N GLU A 76 1.47 -1.94 5.93
CA GLU A 76 2.53 -2.76 5.30
C GLU A 76 2.37 -4.23 5.69
N TYR A 77 2.12 -4.49 6.97
CA TYR A 77 1.84 -5.84 7.45
C TYR A 77 0.59 -6.44 6.79
N ALA A 78 -0.50 -5.67 6.70
CA ALA A 78 -1.74 -6.11 6.06
C ALA A 78 -1.52 -6.46 4.58
N LEU A 79 -0.79 -5.61 3.84
CA LEU A 79 -0.48 -5.84 2.42
C LEU A 79 0.41 -7.07 2.23
N ALA A 80 1.43 -7.25 3.07
CA ALA A 80 2.29 -8.45 3.04
C ALA A 80 1.48 -9.73 3.32
N PHE A 81 0.60 -9.68 4.32
CA PHE A 81 -0.29 -10.80 4.64
C PHE A 81 -1.26 -11.11 3.49
N THR A 82 -1.87 -10.08 2.89
CA THR A 82 -2.74 -10.25 1.72
C THR A 82 -1.98 -10.84 0.54
N SER A 83 -0.75 -10.39 0.27
CA SER A 83 0.11 -10.97 -0.77
C SER A 83 0.34 -12.46 -0.52
N ALA A 84 0.70 -12.85 0.70
CA ALA A 84 0.89 -14.24 1.09
C ALA A 84 -0.38 -15.09 0.91
N ALA A 85 -1.56 -14.51 1.20
CA ALA A 85 -2.83 -15.18 1.00
C ALA A 85 -3.14 -15.38 -0.50
N LEU A 86 -2.78 -14.41 -1.33
CA LEU A 86 -2.98 -14.45 -2.79
C LEU A 86 -2.07 -15.48 -3.47
N ASP A 87 -0.90 -15.81 -2.92
CA ASP A 87 0.00 -16.82 -3.50
C ASP A 87 -0.68 -18.17 -3.75
N LYS A 88 -1.64 -18.54 -2.89
CA LYS A 88 -2.46 -19.76 -3.05
C LYS A 88 -3.32 -19.76 -4.31
N TYR A 89 -3.66 -18.58 -4.83
CA TYR A 89 -4.53 -18.37 -5.97
C TYR A 89 -3.80 -17.79 -7.19
N CYS A 90 -2.53 -17.39 -7.03
CA CYS A 90 -1.71 -16.76 -8.06
C CYS A 90 -1.62 -17.60 -9.35
N SER A 91 -1.50 -18.92 -9.24
CA SER A 91 -1.46 -19.82 -10.41
C SER A 91 -2.74 -19.82 -11.25
N LYS A 92 -3.89 -19.45 -10.66
CA LYS A 92 -5.19 -19.35 -11.35
C LYS A 92 -5.46 -17.95 -11.86
N TRP A 93 -5.00 -16.93 -11.13
CA TRP A 93 -5.33 -15.53 -11.36
C TRP A 93 -4.21 -14.71 -11.99
N SER A 94 -3.04 -15.31 -12.19
CA SER A 94 -1.85 -14.68 -12.77
C SER A 94 -0.96 -15.75 -13.44
N ALA A 95 -1.54 -16.54 -14.34
CA ALA A 95 -0.81 -17.62 -15.00
C ALA A 95 0.26 -17.08 -15.95
N ALA A 96 1.47 -17.61 -15.88
CA ALA A 96 2.52 -17.25 -16.82
C ALA A 96 2.11 -17.63 -18.26
N PRO A 97 2.19 -16.72 -19.24
CA PRO A 97 1.83 -17.05 -20.60
C PRO A 97 2.74 -18.11 -21.21
N LYS A 98 2.17 -19.08 -21.92
CA LYS A 98 2.93 -20.19 -22.55
C LYS A 98 3.94 -19.72 -23.58
N THR A 99 3.66 -18.60 -24.25
CA THR A 99 4.48 -18.03 -25.32
C THR A 99 5.52 -17.03 -24.81
N GLY A 100 5.50 -16.68 -23.52
CA GLY A 100 6.30 -15.60 -22.94
C GLY A 100 5.79 -14.19 -23.27
N PHE A 101 4.72 -14.06 -24.05
CA PHE A 101 4.03 -12.80 -24.34
C PHE A 101 2.72 -12.71 -23.56
N ILE A 102 2.28 -11.50 -23.23
CA ILE A 102 0.95 -11.27 -22.67
C ILE A 102 -0.11 -11.96 -23.52
N ASP A 103 -0.93 -12.79 -22.87
CA ASP A 103 -2.11 -13.33 -23.50
C ASP A 103 -3.23 -12.28 -23.45
N ILE A 104 -3.56 -11.73 -24.63
CA ILE A 104 -4.59 -10.71 -24.80
C ILE A 104 -5.98 -11.32 -25.00
N THR A 105 -6.06 -12.62 -25.27
CA THR A 105 -7.30 -13.32 -25.65
C THR A 105 -7.94 -14.08 -24.50
N THR A 106 -7.20 -14.34 -23.43
CA THR A 106 -7.74 -15.06 -22.26
C THR A 106 -8.11 -14.12 -21.12
N SER A 107 -9.28 -14.35 -20.53
CA SER A 107 -9.84 -13.55 -19.44
C SER A 107 -9.61 -14.16 -18.05
N LYS A 108 -8.54 -14.96 -17.90
CA LYS A 108 -8.29 -15.73 -16.66
C LYS A 108 -7.60 -14.91 -15.57
N ASP A 109 -6.87 -13.88 -15.97
CA ASP A 109 -6.17 -13.02 -15.02
C ASP A 109 -7.15 -12.12 -14.26
N PHE A 110 -6.82 -11.85 -12.99
CA PHE A 110 -7.71 -11.09 -12.12
C PHE A 110 -8.01 -9.69 -12.66
N TYR A 111 -7.04 -9.01 -13.30
CA TYR A 111 -7.28 -7.69 -13.88
C TYR A 111 -8.40 -7.68 -14.93
N ARG A 112 -8.59 -8.78 -15.69
CA ARG A 112 -9.68 -8.91 -16.66
C ARG A 112 -11.03 -9.08 -15.98
N ILE A 113 -11.07 -9.88 -14.91
CA ILE A 113 -12.27 -10.07 -14.09
C ILE A 113 -12.68 -8.73 -13.48
N TYR A 114 -11.75 -8.01 -12.87
CA TYR A 114 -12.03 -6.70 -12.28
C TYR A 114 -12.47 -5.67 -13.33
N SER A 115 -11.85 -5.66 -14.51
CA SER A 115 -12.28 -4.78 -15.61
C SER A 115 -13.74 -5.03 -16.02
N GLY A 116 -14.15 -6.30 -16.10
CA GLY A 116 -15.54 -6.68 -16.35
C GLY A 116 -16.51 -6.25 -15.24
N LEU A 117 -16.09 -6.40 -13.98
CA LEU A 117 -16.88 -5.93 -12.83
C LEU A 117 -17.02 -4.40 -12.83
N GLN A 118 -15.95 -3.68 -13.15
CA GLN A 118 -15.94 -2.22 -13.19
C GLN A 118 -16.91 -1.69 -14.25
N ILE A 119 -16.84 -2.20 -15.49
CA ILE A 119 -17.75 -1.73 -16.54
C ILE A 119 -19.21 -2.04 -16.21
N GLY A 120 -19.50 -3.24 -15.67
CA GLY A 120 -20.85 -3.59 -15.23
C GLY A 120 -21.36 -2.71 -14.08
N TYR A 121 -20.50 -2.36 -13.12
CA TYR A 121 -20.85 -1.44 -12.04
C TYR A 121 -21.12 -0.02 -12.57
N LEU A 122 -20.30 0.46 -13.50
CA LEU A 122 -20.47 1.77 -14.12
C LEU A 122 -21.79 1.85 -14.91
N GLU A 123 -22.11 0.84 -15.72
CA GLU A 123 -23.40 0.75 -16.42
C GLU A 123 -24.59 0.79 -15.46
N GLN A 124 -24.54 0.00 -14.39
CA GLN A 124 -25.61 -0.06 -13.40
C GLN A 124 -25.78 1.27 -12.64
N SER A 125 -24.67 1.96 -12.36
CA SER A 125 -24.68 3.26 -11.67
C SER A 125 -25.41 4.35 -12.44
N VAL A 126 -25.52 4.25 -13.77
CA VAL A 126 -26.23 5.24 -14.58
C VAL A 126 -27.69 4.84 -14.87
N GLN A 127 -28.02 3.55 -14.81
CA GLN A 127 -29.39 3.06 -15.08
C GLN A 127 -30.33 3.12 -13.85
N LEU A 128 -29.81 2.96 -12.63
CA LEU A 128 -30.64 2.91 -11.42
C LEU A 128 -30.73 4.26 -10.69
N GLN A 129 -31.93 4.59 -10.18
CA GLN A 129 -32.17 5.71 -9.26
C GLN A 129 -31.27 5.60 -8.00
N PRO A 130 -30.83 6.74 -7.42
CA PRO A 130 -29.67 6.85 -6.53
C PRO A 130 -29.78 6.14 -5.16
N ASN A 131 -30.89 5.48 -4.83
CA ASN A 131 -31.13 4.99 -3.47
C ASN A 131 -30.39 3.69 -3.10
N ASN A 132 -29.80 2.94 -4.04
CA ASN A 132 -29.24 1.60 -3.75
C ASN A 132 -27.74 1.42 -4.05
N HIS A 133 -27.05 2.38 -4.67
CA HIS A 133 -25.68 2.16 -5.21
C HIS A 133 -24.52 2.74 -4.38
N ASP A 134 -24.79 3.55 -3.37
CA ASP A 134 -23.75 4.17 -2.51
C ASP A 134 -23.25 3.24 -1.39
N MET A 135 -23.63 1.96 -1.36
CA MET A 135 -23.38 1.11 -0.19
C MET A 135 -21.88 0.79 0.04
N LEU A 136 -21.06 0.73 -1.01
CA LEU A 136 -19.67 0.30 -0.92
C LEU A 136 -18.65 1.43 -1.13
N GLY A 137 -19.06 2.58 -1.70
CA GLY A 137 -18.16 3.69 -2.01
C GLY A 137 -16.86 3.27 -2.72
N ASP A 138 -15.75 3.90 -2.34
CA ASP A 138 -14.44 3.64 -2.95
C ASP A 138 -13.83 2.27 -2.58
N SER A 139 -14.45 1.53 -1.66
CA SER A 139 -13.89 0.26 -1.16
C SER A 139 -13.74 -0.80 -2.26
N VAL A 140 -14.62 -0.78 -3.27
CA VAL A 140 -14.53 -1.67 -4.44
C VAL A 140 -13.25 -1.41 -5.22
N ALA A 141 -12.94 -0.13 -5.46
CA ALA A 141 -11.72 0.26 -6.15
C ALA A 141 -10.47 -0.06 -5.34
N TRP A 142 -10.50 0.22 -4.03
CA TRP A 142 -9.40 -0.15 -3.11
C TRP A 142 -9.15 -1.65 -3.09
N GLY A 143 -10.19 -2.48 -2.96
CA GLY A 143 -10.06 -3.93 -2.95
C GLY A 143 -9.54 -4.49 -4.28
N GLY A 144 -10.15 -4.10 -5.40
CA GLY A 144 -9.77 -4.57 -6.73
C GLY A 144 -8.36 -4.15 -7.13
N CYS A 145 -8.03 -2.86 -6.97
CA CYS A 145 -6.71 -2.35 -7.30
C CYS A 145 -5.63 -2.94 -6.39
N THR A 146 -5.92 -3.23 -5.11
CA THR A 146 -4.97 -3.90 -4.22
C THR A 146 -4.61 -5.30 -4.73
N ILE A 147 -5.60 -6.10 -5.14
CA ILE A 147 -5.33 -7.44 -5.68
C ILE A 147 -4.57 -7.36 -7.01
N ILE A 148 -4.99 -6.47 -7.92
CA ILE A 148 -4.29 -6.23 -9.20
C ILE A 148 -2.83 -5.84 -8.94
N TYR A 149 -2.61 -4.93 -7.99
CA TYR A 149 -1.29 -4.44 -7.63
C TYR A 149 -0.42 -5.57 -7.10
N LEU A 150 -0.87 -6.30 -6.08
CA LEU A 150 -0.11 -7.38 -5.45
C LEU A 150 0.19 -8.55 -6.40
N LEU A 151 -0.66 -8.80 -7.40
CA LEU A 151 -0.38 -9.79 -8.46
C LEU A 151 0.63 -9.26 -9.52
N GLY A 152 0.98 -7.98 -9.49
CA GLY A 152 1.83 -7.32 -10.47
C GLY A 152 1.14 -7.11 -11.82
N GLN A 153 -0.18 -6.92 -11.82
CA GLN A 153 -1.01 -6.83 -13.03
C GLN A 153 -1.41 -5.40 -13.38
N GLN A 154 -0.91 -4.38 -12.67
CA GLN A 154 -1.28 -2.98 -12.89
C GLN A 154 -1.10 -2.53 -14.34
N LEU A 155 0.06 -2.78 -14.96
CA LEU A 155 0.32 -2.35 -16.34
C LEU A 155 -0.61 -3.05 -17.35
N HIS A 156 -0.93 -4.32 -17.10
CA HIS A 156 -1.89 -5.06 -17.92
C HIS A 156 -3.29 -4.46 -17.79
N PHE A 157 -3.71 -4.13 -16.57
CA PHE A 157 -4.97 -3.45 -16.31
C PHE A 157 -5.05 -2.10 -17.03
N GLU A 158 -4.05 -1.24 -16.86
CA GLU A 158 -4.03 0.08 -17.50
C GLU A 158 -4.07 0.01 -19.02
N LEU A 159 -3.45 -1.03 -19.61
CA LEU A 159 -3.43 -1.25 -21.04
C LEU A 159 -4.72 -1.89 -21.58
N PHE A 160 -5.40 -2.74 -20.80
CA PHE A 160 -6.46 -3.59 -21.33
C PHE A 160 -7.81 -3.48 -20.60
N ASP A 161 -7.97 -2.52 -19.71
CA ASP A 161 -9.25 -2.24 -19.07
C ASP A 161 -10.30 -1.76 -20.08
N PHE A 162 -11.47 -2.39 -20.08
CA PHE A 162 -12.56 -2.08 -21.01
C PHE A 162 -13.04 -0.63 -20.89
N SER A 163 -13.18 -0.12 -19.66
CA SER A 163 -13.64 1.26 -19.44
C SER A 163 -12.61 2.27 -19.95
N TYR A 164 -11.32 1.98 -19.78
CA TYR A 164 -10.23 2.83 -20.26
C TYR A 164 -10.14 2.80 -21.78
N GLN A 165 -10.37 1.65 -22.41
CA GLN A 165 -10.37 1.54 -23.86
C GLN A 165 -11.53 2.32 -24.50
N ILE A 166 -12.75 2.19 -23.96
CA ILE A 166 -13.91 2.98 -24.41
C ILE A 166 -13.62 4.48 -24.24
N LEU A 167 -13.07 4.88 -23.10
CA LEU A 167 -12.71 6.27 -22.84
C LEU A 167 -11.68 6.80 -23.84
N ASN A 168 -10.60 6.06 -24.10
CA ASN A 168 -9.57 6.46 -25.05
C ASN A 168 -10.15 6.64 -26.47
N VAL A 169 -11.02 5.73 -26.92
CA VAL A 169 -11.71 5.85 -28.22
C VAL A 169 -12.61 7.08 -28.25
N GLY A 170 -13.42 7.29 -27.21
CA GLY A 170 -14.29 8.46 -27.09
C GLY A 170 -13.55 9.79 -27.09
N GLU A 171 -12.35 9.85 -26.50
CA GLU A 171 -11.49 11.05 -26.54
C GLU A 171 -10.96 11.35 -27.94
N VAL A 172 -10.58 10.33 -28.71
CA VAL A 172 -10.14 10.48 -30.11
C VAL A 172 -11.30 10.90 -31.01
N GLU A 173 -12.46 10.27 -30.85
CA GLU A 173 -13.66 10.62 -31.61
C GLU A 173 -14.10 12.07 -31.35
N ALA A 174 -14.15 12.50 -30.08
CA ALA A 174 -14.44 13.88 -29.72
C ALA A 174 -13.46 14.88 -30.36
N ALA A 175 -12.17 14.55 -30.43
CA ALA A 175 -11.18 15.39 -31.09
C ALA A 175 -11.44 15.49 -32.61
N SER A 176 -11.80 14.38 -33.26
CA SER A 176 -12.07 14.31 -34.71
C SER A 176 -13.36 15.02 -35.16
N ILE A 177 -14.39 15.07 -34.32
CA ILE A 177 -15.66 15.78 -34.59
C ILE A 177 -15.43 17.29 -34.80
N THR A 178 -14.33 17.82 -34.26
CA THR A 178 -13.92 19.22 -34.47
C THR A 178 -13.41 19.49 -35.90
N GLN A 179 -13.18 18.46 -36.72
CA GLN A 179 -12.54 18.60 -38.03
C GLN A 179 -13.40 18.19 -39.26
N THR A 180 -14.45 17.35 -39.13
CA THR A 180 -15.28 16.97 -40.29
C THR A 180 -16.71 16.53 -39.95
N HIS A 181 -17.62 16.73 -40.92
CA HIS A 181 -19.07 16.46 -40.89
C HIS A 181 -19.55 15.23 -40.09
N LYS A 182 -20.61 15.46 -39.30
CA LYS A 182 -21.26 14.51 -38.40
C LYS A 182 -21.83 13.28 -39.13
N SER A 183 -21.38 12.08 -38.75
CA SER A 183 -22.14 10.85 -38.95
C SER A 183 -23.21 10.74 -37.85
N PRO A 184 -24.49 10.45 -38.16
CA PRO A 184 -25.56 10.40 -37.15
C PRO A 184 -25.53 9.18 -36.22
N HIS A 185 -24.63 8.21 -36.47
CA HIS A 185 -24.71 6.88 -35.85
C HIS A 185 -23.59 6.54 -34.85
N SER A 186 -22.62 7.43 -34.60
CA SER A 186 -21.44 7.08 -33.80
C SER A 186 -21.53 7.36 -32.29
N GLY A 187 -22.50 8.15 -31.79
CA GLY A 187 -22.49 8.60 -30.39
C GLY A 187 -23.50 7.96 -29.42
N GLN A 188 -24.50 7.20 -29.88
CA GLN A 188 -25.75 7.10 -29.11
C GLN A 188 -25.77 6.16 -27.87
N GLY A 189 -24.66 5.54 -27.48
CA GLY A 189 -24.68 4.52 -26.42
C GLY A 189 -23.94 4.84 -25.12
N TRP A 190 -22.78 5.51 -25.21
CA TRP A 190 -21.80 5.51 -24.11
C TRP A 190 -21.46 6.90 -23.57
N ASP A 191 -21.99 7.97 -24.18
CA ASP A 191 -21.68 9.36 -23.78
C ASP A 191 -21.95 9.62 -22.30
N PHE A 192 -23.02 9.04 -21.75
CA PHE A 192 -23.38 9.17 -20.33
C PHE A 192 -22.44 8.40 -19.39
N LEU A 193 -21.67 7.42 -19.89
CA LEU A 193 -20.71 6.62 -19.13
C LEU A 193 -19.30 7.19 -19.16
N LEU A 194 -18.97 8.08 -20.09
CA LEU A 194 -17.62 8.64 -20.22
C LEU A 194 -17.16 9.36 -18.95
N GLU A 195 -18.04 10.15 -18.31
CA GLU A 195 -17.67 10.87 -17.08
C GLU A 195 -17.51 9.92 -15.87
N PRO A 196 -18.41 8.96 -15.61
CA PRO A 196 -18.17 7.88 -14.66
C PRO A 196 -16.86 7.12 -14.91
N MET A 197 -16.54 6.77 -16.16
CA MET A 197 -15.29 6.08 -16.54
C MET A 197 -14.05 6.93 -16.21
N LYS A 198 -14.08 8.24 -16.48
CA LYS A 198 -13.00 9.18 -16.07
C LYS A 198 -12.81 9.21 -14.56
N LYS A 199 -13.90 9.23 -13.79
CA LYS A 199 -13.85 9.19 -12.32
C LYS A 199 -13.24 7.88 -11.82
N ALA A 200 -13.67 6.75 -12.34
CA ALA A 200 -13.10 5.44 -12.00
C ALA A 200 -11.60 5.37 -12.32
N ARG A 201 -11.19 5.85 -13.50
CA ARG A 201 -9.76 5.90 -13.89
C ARG A 201 -8.92 6.72 -12.91
N ARG A 202 -9.40 7.91 -12.51
CA ARG A 202 -8.71 8.76 -11.52
C ARG A 202 -8.59 8.06 -10.17
N LEU A 203 -9.66 7.44 -9.69
CA LEU A 203 -9.68 6.73 -8.40
C LEU A 203 -8.71 5.55 -8.42
N ASN A 204 -8.77 4.69 -9.43
CA ASN A 204 -7.86 3.55 -9.56
C ASN A 204 -6.39 3.99 -9.59
N ASN A 205 -6.06 5.02 -10.39
CA ASN A 205 -4.70 5.55 -10.47
C ASN A 205 -4.22 6.13 -9.13
N HIS A 206 -5.11 6.78 -8.38
CA HIS A 206 -4.82 7.24 -7.03
C HIS A 206 -4.51 6.07 -6.09
N VAL A 207 -5.33 5.02 -6.10
CA VAL A 207 -5.10 3.81 -5.30
C VAL A 207 -3.77 3.15 -5.65
N PHE A 208 -3.47 2.94 -6.95
CA PHE A 208 -2.19 2.38 -7.37
C PHE A 208 -0.99 3.22 -6.92
N SER A 209 -1.11 4.55 -6.98
CA SER A 209 -0.06 5.46 -6.52
C SER A 209 0.17 5.34 -5.01
N MET A 210 -0.91 5.23 -4.22
CA MET A 210 -0.84 5.01 -2.78
C MET A 210 -0.20 3.67 -2.43
N LEU A 211 -0.60 2.60 -3.13
CA LEU A 211 -0.02 1.27 -2.94
C LEU A 211 1.47 1.24 -3.28
N LYS A 212 1.87 1.85 -4.39
CA LYS A 212 3.28 1.97 -4.80
C LYS A 212 4.13 2.74 -3.78
N ALA A 213 3.57 3.80 -3.21
CA ALA A 213 4.26 4.59 -2.19
C ALA A 213 4.44 3.85 -0.86
N ARG A 214 3.56 2.90 -0.53
CA ARG A 214 3.55 2.20 0.77
C ARG A 214 4.07 0.77 0.73
N CYS A 215 4.03 0.13 -0.44
CA CYS A 215 4.43 -1.25 -0.63
C CYS A 215 5.05 -1.39 -2.02
N PRO A 216 6.22 -0.78 -2.29
CA PRO A 216 6.86 -0.86 -3.60
C PRO A 216 7.15 -2.32 -3.93
N LEU A 217 6.54 -2.83 -5.00
CA LEU A 217 6.84 -4.16 -5.52
C LEU A 217 8.12 -4.10 -6.33
N GLU A 218 8.93 -5.17 -6.27
CA GLU A 218 10.05 -5.31 -7.17
C GLU A 218 9.55 -5.37 -8.61
N ASP A 219 10.24 -4.67 -9.51
CA ASP A 219 9.98 -4.79 -10.95
C ASP A 219 10.24 -6.24 -11.36
N LYS A 220 9.17 -6.97 -11.74
CA LYS A 220 9.31 -8.27 -12.38
C LYS A 220 10.11 -8.05 -13.66
N THR A 221 11.36 -8.52 -13.69
CA THR A 221 12.29 -8.31 -14.80
C THR A 221 11.62 -8.60 -16.14
N ALA A 222 11.43 -7.57 -16.96
CA ALA A 222 10.94 -7.76 -18.32
C ALA A 222 11.95 -8.61 -19.10
N CYS A 223 11.46 -9.64 -19.78
CA CYS A 223 12.28 -10.41 -20.70
C CYS A 223 12.72 -9.47 -21.84
N ALA A 224 14.03 -9.34 -22.07
CA ALA A 224 14.49 -8.57 -23.22
C ALA A 224 14.07 -9.32 -24.49
N ILE A 225 13.71 -8.63 -25.56
CA ILE A 225 13.36 -9.28 -26.83
C ILE A 225 14.48 -8.99 -27.81
N LYS A 226 15.08 -10.04 -28.39
CA LYS A 226 16.05 -9.88 -29.49
C LYS A 226 15.36 -9.20 -30.66
N GLN A 227 16.12 -8.55 -31.54
CA GLN A 227 15.58 -8.07 -32.83
C GLN A 227 14.92 -9.19 -33.66
N SER A 228 15.28 -10.45 -33.40
CA SER A 228 14.66 -11.63 -33.99
C SER A 228 13.30 -12.02 -33.37
N GLY A 229 12.79 -11.28 -32.39
CA GLY A 229 11.57 -11.61 -31.64
C GLY A 229 11.74 -12.67 -30.53
N ALA A 230 12.96 -13.20 -30.35
CA ALA A 230 13.20 -14.25 -29.36
C ALA A 230 13.40 -13.66 -27.95
N PRO A 231 12.78 -14.24 -26.90
CA PRO A 231 12.98 -13.82 -25.52
C PRO A 231 14.42 -14.06 -25.04
N LEU A 232 15.00 -13.06 -24.39
CA LEU A 232 16.30 -13.06 -23.71
C LEU A 232 16.04 -12.98 -22.20
N PRO A 233 16.24 -14.07 -21.45
CA PRO A 233 16.22 -14.01 -20.00
C PRO A 233 17.40 -13.15 -19.53
N ARG A 234 17.11 -11.99 -18.92
CA ARG A 234 18.14 -11.19 -18.23
C ARG A 234 18.45 -11.78 -16.87
N ILE A 235 19.72 -11.64 -16.49
CA ILE A 235 20.36 -12.10 -15.25
C ILE A 235 19.55 -11.63 -14.03
N LYS A 236 19.32 -12.55 -13.08
CA LYS A 236 18.79 -12.23 -11.74
C LYS A 236 19.77 -11.33 -11.02
N PHE A 237 19.35 -10.14 -10.61
CA PHE A 237 20.08 -9.40 -9.59
C PHE A 237 19.77 -10.02 -8.22
N GLU A 238 20.76 -10.05 -7.32
CA GLU A 238 20.57 -10.51 -5.95
C GLU A 238 19.49 -9.67 -5.26
N ASN A 239 18.58 -10.39 -4.61
CA ASN A 239 17.39 -9.93 -3.90
C ASN A 239 17.59 -8.57 -3.21
N THR A 240 16.66 -7.64 -3.45
CA THR A 240 16.40 -6.63 -2.43
C THR A 240 15.51 -7.30 -1.39
N VAL A 241 15.91 -7.21 -0.13
CA VAL A 241 15.29 -7.86 1.04
C VAL A 241 13.76 -7.80 0.93
N SER A 242 13.14 -8.97 0.76
CA SER A 242 11.68 -9.08 0.65
C SER A 242 11.05 -8.54 1.93
N ALA A 243 9.90 -7.85 1.84
CA ALA A 243 9.16 -7.43 3.03
C ALA A 243 8.85 -8.62 3.98
N PHE A 244 8.86 -9.86 3.47
CA PHE A 244 8.80 -11.08 4.27
C PHE A 244 9.98 -11.29 5.24
N GLU A 245 11.17 -10.83 4.89
CA GLU A 245 12.37 -10.89 5.74
C GLU A 245 12.32 -9.87 6.88
N THR A 246 11.42 -8.87 6.79
CA THR A 246 11.18 -7.89 7.86
C THR A 246 10.12 -8.34 8.88
N LEU A 247 9.46 -9.47 8.63
CA LEU A 247 8.50 -10.03 9.58
C LEU A 247 9.24 -10.72 10.73
N PRO A 248 8.75 -10.61 11.99
CA PRO A 248 9.34 -11.32 13.11
C PRO A 248 9.24 -12.83 12.87
N GLN A 249 10.38 -13.48 12.62
CA GLN A 249 10.46 -14.92 12.51
C GLN A 249 10.25 -15.55 13.90
N LYS A 250 9.41 -16.59 13.98
CA LYS A 250 9.32 -17.42 15.18
C LYS A 250 10.70 -18.05 15.40
N GLY A 251 11.34 -17.72 16.52
CA GLY A 251 12.60 -18.34 16.92
C GLY A 251 12.45 -19.86 16.96
N THR A 252 13.38 -20.56 16.32
CA THR A 252 13.68 -21.98 16.55
C THR A 252 14.23 -22.19 17.94
#